data_AF-A0A7Y3MQU5-F1
#
_entry.id   AF-A0A7Y3MQU5-F1
#
_cell.length_a   1.000
_cell.length_b   1.000
_cell.length_c   1.000
_cell.angle_alpha   90.00
_cell.angle_beta   90.00
_cell.angle_gamma   90.00
#
_symmetry.space_group_name_H-M   'P 1'
#
loop_
_entity.id
_entity.type
_entity.pdbx_description
1 polymer ?
#
loop_
_entity_poly.entity_id
_entity_poly.type
_entity_poly.pdbx_seq_one_letter_code
_entity_poly.pdbx_strand_id
1 'polypeptide(L)'
;MENKPLISVVTPLFNAERFIEETLRSVQQQSYGNWELLVVDDASNDASASLVERMAVNDERIKLTRLTENKGAAYCRNLATEQAQGDYIAFLDSDDLWLSGKLEKQINAMTKNNVAVSFTSYLHMNEQGESIGKRIKAIPKLTYQKQLRNNYIGNLTGMYNASLLGKILSPDIRKRQDWAVWLEAIKKSGGPALGIEEDLARYRVRTDSMSATKWRLVKPNYYFYRTHLGYSAIRSFFALLRFFWEYFLMRPRYIERY
;
A
#
# COMPACT_ATOMS: atom_id res chain seq x y z
N MET A 1 -18.16 1.86 26.50
CA MET A 1 -18.00 2.09 25.06
C MET A 1 -16.93 1.11 24.59
N GLU A 2 -17.23 0.25 23.61
CA GLU A 2 -16.19 -0.60 23.01
C GLU A 2 -15.06 0.30 22.50
N ASN A 3 -13.84 0.03 22.95
CA ASN A 3 -12.68 0.81 22.57
C ASN A 3 -12.39 0.51 21.10
N LYS A 4 -12.72 1.44 20.21
CA LYS A 4 -12.50 1.28 18.77
C LYS A 4 -11.01 1.06 18.50
N PRO A 5 -10.58 0.03 17.76
CA PRO A 5 -9.16 -0.20 17.47
C PRO A 5 -8.48 1.01 16.82
N LEU A 6 -7.24 1.33 17.18
CA LEU A 6 -6.50 2.41 16.53
C LEU A 6 -5.96 1.93 15.17
N ILE A 7 -6.06 2.76 14.13
CA ILE A 7 -5.45 2.49 12.82
C ILE A 7 -4.29 3.46 12.60
N SER A 8 -3.08 2.94 12.40
CA SER A 8 -1.95 3.74 11.92
C SER A 8 -1.91 3.73 10.40
N VAL A 9 -2.02 4.91 9.79
CA VAL A 9 -1.85 5.13 8.37
C VAL A 9 -0.40 5.56 8.12
N VAL A 10 0.30 4.82 7.26
CA VAL A 10 1.71 5.03 6.94
C VAL A 10 1.85 5.70 5.58
N THR A 11 2.47 6.88 5.55
CA THR A 11 2.67 7.67 4.32
C THR A 11 4.13 8.12 4.17
N PRO A 12 4.89 7.54 3.22
CA PRO A 12 6.18 8.12 2.84
C PRO A 12 5.93 9.39 2.01
N LEU A 13 6.74 10.43 2.23
CA LEU A 13 6.62 11.71 1.54
C LEU A 13 7.95 12.10 0.91
N PHE A 14 7.95 12.42 -0.38
CA PHE A 14 9.09 13.03 -1.07
C PHE A 14 8.60 13.84 -2.26
N ASN A 15 8.82 15.15 -2.23
CA ASN A 15 8.51 16.08 -3.32
C ASN A 15 7.10 15.88 -3.93
N ALA A 16 6.08 15.97 -3.07
CA ALA A 16 4.68 15.75 -3.40
C ALA A 16 3.80 16.97 -3.09
N GLU A 17 4.34 18.20 -3.13
CA GLU A 17 3.60 19.42 -2.79
C GLU A 17 2.28 19.57 -3.55
N ARG A 18 2.21 19.03 -4.77
CA ARG A 18 1.03 19.05 -5.64
C ARG A 18 -0.12 18.16 -5.16
N PHE A 19 0.17 17.15 -4.34
CA PHE A 19 -0.78 16.06 -4.04
C PHE A 19 -1.01 15.83 -2.55
N ILE A 20 0.00 16.09 -1.71
CA ILE A 20 -0.02 15.69 -0.31
C ILE A 20 -1.23 16.26 0.45
N GLU A 21 -1.63 17.50 0.18
CA GLU A 21 -2.79 18.09 0.86
C GLU A 21 -4.10 17.32 0.56
N GLU A 22 -4.30 16.90 -0.69
CA GLU A 22 -5.46 16.09 -1.08
C GLU A 22 -5.42 14.71 -0.42
N THR A 23 -4.24 14.09 -0.37
CA THR A 23 -4.01 12.82 0.32
C THR A 23 -4.35 12.91 1.81
N LEU A 24 -3.83 13.91 2.52
CA LEU A 24 -4.11 14.14 3.94
C LEU A 24 -5.62 14.38 4.19
N ARG A 25 -6.26 15.21 3.36
CA ARG A 25 -7.72 15.45 3.45
C ARG A 25 -8.52 14.17 3.26
N SER A 26 -8.10 13.26 2.39
CA SER A 26 -8.78 11.98 2.15
C SER A 26 -8.75 11.04 3.38
N VAL A 27 -7.71 11.14 4.22
CA VAL A 27 -7.62 10.46 5.52
C VAL A 27 -8.50 11.16 6.55
N GLN A 28 -8.47 12.51 6.60
CA GLN A 28 -9.30 13.28 7.53
C GLN A 28 -10.80 13.06 7.34
N GLN A 29 -11.23 12.81 6.11
CA GLN A 29 -12.63 12.58 5.73
C GLN A 29 -13.10 11.12 5.94
N GLN A 30 -12.28 10.24 6.53
CA GLN A 30 -12.70 8.89 6.86
C GLN A 30 -13.80 8.89 7.92
N SER A 31 -14.84 8.07 7.74
CA SER A 31 -15.93 7.91 8.71
C SER A 31 -15.47 7.27 10.02
N TYR A 32 -14.39 6.49 9.96
CA TYR A 32 -13.71 5.95 11.14
C TYR A 32 -12.82 7.04 11.74
N GLY A 33 -13.09 7.47 12.98
CA GLY A 33 -12.38 8.59 13.61
C GLY A 33 -11.10 8.22 14.38
N ASN A 34 -10.93 6.95 14.79
CA ASN A 34 -9.80 6.53 15.64
C ASN A 34 -8.59 6.07 14.80
N TRP A 35 -7.87 7.02 14.25
CA TRP A 35 -6.65 6.78 13.47
C TRP A 35 -5.55 7.76 13.85
N GLU A 36 -4.31 7.39 13.53
CA GLU A 36 -3.18 8.28 13.45
C GLU A 36 -2.57 8.20 12.04
N LEU A 37 -2.00 9.30 11.57
CA LEU A 37 -1.37 9.39 10.27
C LEU A 37 0.10 9.74 10.46
N LEU A 38 0.97 8.80 10.09
CA LEU A 38 2.41 8.89 10.26
C LEU A 38 3.04 9.21 8.92
N VAL A 39 3.40 10.48 8.76
CA VAL A 39 4.08 10.97 7.56
C VAL A 39 5.57 11.05 7.82
N VAL A 40 6.37 10.44 6.95
CA VAL A 40 7.83 10.54 7.01
C VAL A 40 8.32 11.24 5.74
N ASP A 41 8.79 12.48 5.91
CA ASP A 41 9.38 13.29 4.86
C ASP A 41 10.84 12.88 4.60
N ASP A 42 11.10 12.45 3.38
CA ASP A 42 12.37 11.90 2.90
C ASP A 42 13.34 12.98 2.40
N ALA A 43 13.47 14.04 3.20
CA ALA A 43 14.20 15.26 2.87
C ALA A 43 13.67 15.95 1.59
N SER A 44 12.37 16.26 1.56
CA SER A 44 11.80 17.02 0.45
C SER A 44 12.41 18.42 0.34
N ASN A 45 12.54 18.92 -0.89
CA ASN A 45 13.07 20.26 -1.17
C ASN A 45 12.01 21.22 -1.70
N ASP A 46 10.74 20.80 -1.70
CA ASP A 46 9.57 21.58 -2.09
C ASP A 46 8.69 21.92 -0.85
N ALA A 47 7.46 22.40 -1.06
CA ALA A 47 6.59 22.78 0.05
C ALA A 47 5.95 21.59 0.81
N SER A 48 6.30 20.34 0.48
CA SER A 48 5.66 19.12 1.01
C SER A 48 5.60 19.07 2.54
N ALA A 49 6.75 19.18 3.22
CA ALA A 49 6.81 19.09 4.68
C ALA A 49 6.00 20.20 5.34
N SER A 50 6.13 21.43 4.85
CA SER A 50 5.41 22.59 5.37
C SER A 50 3.89 22.47 5.21
N LEU A 51 3.42 21.83 4.13
CA LEU A 51 1.99 21.52 3.94
C LEU A 51 1.48 20.57 5.04
N VAL A 52 2.25 19.51 5.35
CA VAL A 52 1.89 18.56 6.42
C VAL A 52 1.91 19.23 7.79
N GLU A 53 2.93 20.04 8.09
CA GLU A 53 3.03 20.79 9.36
C GLU A 53 1.80 21.67 9.57
N ARG A 54 1.38 22.42 8.55
CA ARG A 54 0.17 23.26 8.63
C ARG A 54 -1.10 22.46 8.92
N MET A 55 -1.22 21.26 8.36
CA MET A 55 -2.37 20.40 8.62
C MET A 55 -2.32 19.77 10.01
N ALA A 56 -1.14 19.36 10.48
CA ALA A 56 -0.93 18.80 11.82
C ALA A 56 -1.24 19.78 12.95
N VAL A 57 -1.07 21.10 12.73
CA VAL A 57 -1.49 22.14 13.70
C VAL A 57 -2.99 22.05 14.01
N ASN A 58 -3.82 21.65 13.04
CA ASN A 58 -5.27 21.60 13.18
C ASN A 58 -5.82 20.19 13.44
N ASP A 59 -4.98 19.16 13.42
CA ASP A 59 -5.37 17.76 13.63
C ASP A 59 -4.20 16.97 14.21
N GLU A 60 -4.20 16.80 15.54
CA GLU A 60 -3.15 16.14 16.31
C GLU A 60 -2.91 14.67 15.93
N ARG A 61 -3.84 14.06 15.19
CA ARG A 61 -3.70 12.69 14.66
C ARG A 61 -2.66 12.63 13.54
N ILE A 62 -2.31 13.74 12.91
CA ILE A 62 -1.30 13.83 11.86
C ILE A 62 0.06 14.13 12.49
N LYS A 63 1.01 13.20 12.32
CA LYS A 63 2.37 13.31 12.87
C LYS A 63 3.38 13.30 11.73
N LEU A 64 4.25 14.30 11.69
CA LEU A 64 5.32 14.42 10.71
C LEU A 64 6.67 14.09 11.35
N THR A 65 7.43 13.20 10.73
CA THR A 65 8.87 13.02 10.96
C THR A 65 9.63 13.50 9.73
N ARG A 66 10.66 14.35 9.93
CA ARG A 66 11.50 14.86 8.84
C ARG A 66 12.88 14.22 8.87
N LEU A 67 13.29 13.65 7.76
CA LEU A 67 14.67 13.16 7.58
C LEU A 67 15.57 14.30 7.08
N THR A 68 16.85 14.23 7.44
CA THR A 68 17.87 15.19 7.00
C THR A 68 18.47 14.86 5.64
N GLU A 69 18.30 13.62 5.18
CA GLU A 69 18.79 13.12 3.90
C GLU A 69 17.80 12.12 3.30
N ASN A 70 17.79 12.00 1.98
CA ASN A 70 16.92 11.06 1.27
C ASN A 70 17.42 9.61 1.49
N LYS A 71 16.58 8.79 2.13
CA LYS A 71 16.78 7.35 2.39
C LYS A 71 15.87 6.46 1.55
N GLY A 72 14.90 7.04 0.85
CA GLY A 72 13.95 6.36 -0.03
C GLY A 72 12.70 5.87 0.70
N ALA A 73 11.62 5.70 -0.07
CA ALA A 73 10.29 5.37 0.44
C ALA A 73 10.22 4.09 1.31
N ALA A 74 11.10 3.10 1.10
CA ALA A 74 11.14 1.89 1.94
C ALA A 74 11.51 2.22 3.38
N TYR A 75 12.56 3.02 3.54
CA TYR A 75 13.04 3.45 4.84
C TYR A 75 11.96 4.29 5.54
N CYS A 76 11.36 5.24 4.82
CA CYS A 76 10.27 6.06 5.36
C CYS A 76 9.08 5.23 5.83
N ARG A 77 8.64 4.25 5.04
CA ARG A 77 7.56 3.33 5.45
C ARG A 77 7.95 2.50 6.67
N ASN A 78 9.19 2.03 6.76
CA ASN A 78 9.67 1.26 7.90
C ASN A 78 9.70 2.11 9.17
N LEU A 79 10.25 3.32 9.10
CA LEU A 79 10.30 4.24 10.23
C LEU A 79 8.90 4.57 10.76
N ALA A 80 7.95 4.91 9.86
CA ALA A 80 6.56 5.11 10.25
C ALA A 80 5.91 3.83 10.82
N THR A 81 6.19 2.67 10.24
CA THR A 81 5.68 1.38 10.75
C THR A 81 6.22 1.07 12.15
N GLU A 82 7.47 1.40 12.43
CA GLU A 82 8.08 1.27 13.76
C GLU A 82 7.45 2.24 14.77
N GLN A 83 7.11 3.44 14.34
CA GLN A 83 6.44 4.45 15.16
C GLN A 83 4.94 4.16 15.40
N ALA A 84 4.31 3.34 14.55
CA ALA A 84 2.89 2.98 14.62
C ALA A 84 2.46 2.44 15.99
N GLN A 85 1.36 2.95 16.52
CA GLN A 85 0.74 2.53 17.78
C GLN A 85 -0.59 1.81 17.56
N GLY A 86 -1.10 1.80 16.33
CA GLY A 86 -2.38 1.21 15.97
C GLY A 86 -2.40 -0.31 16.00
N ASP A 87 -3.56 -0.84 16.34
CA ASP A 87 -3.88 -2.27 16.22
C ASP A 87 -3.87 -2.74 14.77
N TYR A 88 -4.15 -1.83 13.85
CA TYR A 88 -4.12 -2.04 12.42
C TYR A 88 -3.16 -1.08 11.75
N ILE A 89 -2.47 -1.55 10.72
CA ILE A 89 -1.61 -0.72 9.87
C ILE A 89 -2.13 -0.76 8.44
N ALA A 90 -2.25 0.43 7.85
CA ALA A 90 -2.63 0.63 6.46
C ALA A 90 -1.63 1.59 5.79
N PHE A 91 -1.45 1.48 4.47
CA PHE A 91 -0.49 2.30 3.73
C PHE A 91 -1.21 3.20 2.74
N LEU A 92 -0.74 4.44 2.62
CA LEU A 92 -1.24 5.41 1.65
C LEU A 92 -0.05 6.22 1.12
N ASP A 93 0.22 6.12 -0.17
CA ASP A 93 1.30 6.90 -0.80
C ASP A 93 0.87 8.38 -0.93
N SER A 94 1.83 9.31 -0.88
CA SER A 94 1.61 10.75 -0.77
C SER A 94 0.91 11.42 -1.95
N ASP A 95 0.60 10.66 -3.01
CA ASP A 95 -0.09 11.11 -4.22
C ASP A 95 -1.39 10.36 -4.52
N ASP A 96 -1.74 9.37 -3.69
CA ASP A 96 -2.97 8.59 -3.80
C ASP A 96 -4.08 9.12 -2.89
N LEU A 97 -5.31 8.65 -3.11
CA LEU A 97 -6.48 9.06 -2.32
C LEU A 97 -7.27 7.87 -1.82
N TRP A 98 -7.87 8.02 -0.63
CA TRP A 98 -8.90 7.10 -0.14
C TRP A 98 -10.30 7.68 -0.30
N LEU A 99 -11.25 6.80 -0.61
CA LEU A 99 -12.67 7.15 -0.60
C LEU A 99 -13.21 7.03 0.82
N SER A 100 -14.29 7.77 1.10
CA SER A 100 -14.90 7.78 2.43
C SER A 100 -15.34 6.36 2.84
N GLY A 101 -15.14 6.04 4.12
CA GLY A 101 -15.54 4.78 4.73
C GLY A 101 -14.59 3.61 4.50
N LYS A 102 -13.44 3.79 3.81
CA LYS A 102 -12.45 2.72 3.61
C LYS A 102 -12.05 2.05 4.92
N LEU A 103 -11.65 2.86 5.91
CA LEU A 103 -11.15 2.36 7.20
C LEU A 103 -12.21 1.55 7.95
N GLU A 104 -13.42 2.10 8.07
CA GLU A 104 -14.54 1.47 8.77
C GLU A 104 -14.95 0.16 8.08
N LYS A 105 -15.07 0.16 6.75
CA LYS A 105 -15.47 -1.03 5.98
C LYS A 105 -14.42 -2.13 6.10
N GLN A 106 -13.13 -1.79 6.04
CA GLN A 106 -12.06 -2.79 6.18
C GLN A 106 -12.04 -3.40 7.57
N ILE A 107 -12.07 -2.61 8.64
CA ILE A 107 -12.11 -3.15 10.00
C ILE A 107 -13.34 -4.05 10.18
N ASN A 108 -14.53 -3.57 9.82
CA ASN A 108 -15.76 -4.33 9.98
C ASN A 108 -15.71 -5.67 9.22
N ALA A 109 -15.21 -5.65 7.98
CA ALA A 109 -15.05 -6.85 7.17
C ALA A 109 -13.99 -7.80 7.76
N MET A 110 -12.86 -7.28 8.24
CA MET A 110 -11.81 -8.10 8.85
C MET A 110 -12.27 -8.77 10.14
N THR A 111 -12.93 -8.01 11.02
CA THR A 111 -13.48 -8.53 12.29
C THR A 111 -14.58 -9.55 12.03
N LYS A 112 -15.54 -9.25 11.14
CA LYS A 112 -16.64 -10.16 10.80
C LYS A 112 -16.15 -11.49 10.24
N ASN A 113 -15.10 -11.47 9.40
CA ASN A 113 -14.57 -12.67 8.76
C ASN A 113 -13.42 -13.31 9.55
N ASN A 114 -13.05 -12.75 10.71
CA ASN A 114 -11.91 -13.18 11.51
C ASN A 114 -10.61 -13.35 10.68
N VAL A 115 -10.25 -12.32 9.90
CA VAL A 115 -9.04 -12.31 9.07
C VAL A 115 -8.07 -11.21 9.51
N ALA A 116 -6.78 -11.47 9.32
CA ALA A 116 -5.72 -10.54 9.72
C ALA A 116 -5.26 -9.58 8.60
N VAL A 117 -5.65 -9.83 7.35
CA VAL A 117 -5.24 -9.02 6.18
C VAL A 117 -6.44 -8.77 5.27
N SER A 118 -6.63 -7.52 4.85
CA SER A 118 -7.61 -7.15 3.83
C SER A 118 -7.02 -6.19 2.79
N PHE A 119 -7.71 -6.08 1.66
CA PHE A 119 -7.45 -5.09 0.62
C PHE A 119 -8.73 -4.82 -0.17
N THR A 120 -8.76 -3.73 -0.93
CA THR A 120 -9.96 -3.26 -1.64
C THR A 120 -9.74 -3.15 -3.13
N SER A 121 -10.84 -3.07 -3.91
CA SER A 121 -10.77 -2.57 -5.28
C SER A 121 -10.38 -1.10 -5.28
N TYR A 122 -9.86 -0.62 -6.41
CA TYR A 122 -9.46 0.77 -6.57
C TYR A 122 -9.56 1.23 -8.03
N LEU A 123 -9.70 2.55 -8.18
CA LEU A 123 -9.80 3.23 -9.46
C LEU A 123 -8.45 3.88 -9.80
N HIS A 124 -8.19 4.09 -11.07
CA HIS A 124 -7.08 4.91 -11.51
C HIS A 124 -7.55 6.33 -11.85
N MET A 125 -6.70 7.30 -11.53
CA MET A 125 -6.88 8.71 -11.91
C MET A 125 -5.60 9.28 -12.52
N ASN A 126 -5.72 10.39 -13.26
CA ASN A 126 -4.58 11.15 -13.79
C ASN A 126 -4.01 12.11 -12.72
N GLU A 127 -2.99 12.89 -13.09
CA GLU A 127 -2.38 13.85 -12.15
C GLU A 127 -3.31 14.99 -11.72
N GLN A 128 -4.41 15.22 -12.44
CA GLN A 128 -5.45 16.21 -12.14
C GLN A 128 -6.55 15.64 -11.23
N GLY A 129 -6.48 14.36 -10.85
CA GLY A 129 -7.48 13.68 -10.03
C GLY A 129 -8.70 13.18 -10.81
N GLU A 130 -8.67 13.27 -12.14
CA GLU A 130 -9.76 12.84 -13.01
C GLU A 130 -9.66 11.33 -13.28
N SER A 131 -10.81 10.64 -13.35
CA SER A 131 -10.89 9.23 -13.70
C SER A 131 -10.28 8.97 -15.08
N ILE A 132 -9.47 7.91 -15.20
CA ILE A 132 -8.96 7.45 -16.50
C ILE A 132 -9.65 6.17 -17.00
N GLY A 133 -10.86 5.89 -16.49
CA GLY A 133 -11.68 4.79 -16.99
C GLY A 133 -11.08 3.42 -16.74
N LYS A 134 -10.38 3.24 -15.61
CA LYS A 134 -9.69 1.99 -15.28
C LYS A 134 -9.87 1.64 -13.82
N ARG A 135 -10.36 0.43 -13.59
CA ARG A 135 -10.64 -0.15 -12.28
C ARG A 135 -9.87 -1.45 -12.10
N ILE A 136 -9.36 -1.67 -10.89
CA ILE A 136 -8.69 -2.89 -10.47
C ILE A 136 -9.55 -3.56 -9.41
N LYS A 137 -10.04 -4.75 -9.72
CA LYS A 137 -10.88 -5.55 -8.84
C LYS A 137 -10.06 -6.31 -7.80
N ALA A 138 -10.50 -6.22 -6.55
CA ALA A 138 -10.00 -7.11 -5.51
C ALA A 138 -10.37 -8.57 -5.81
N ILE A 139 -9.48 -9.49 -5.47
CA ILE A 139 -9.77 -10.93 -5.48
C ILE A 139 -10.39 -11.29 -4.13
N PRO A 140 -11.64 -11.77 -4.06
CA PRO A 140 -12.34 -11.95 -2.78
C PRO A 140 -11.56 -12.76 -1.73
N LYS A 141 -10.83 -13.79 -2.18
CA LYS A 141 -9.95 -14.60 -1.35
C LYS A 141 -8.58 -14.73 -2.01
N LEU A 142 -7.62 -13.95 -1.54
CA LEU A 142 -6.26 -13.93 -2.08
C LEU A 142 -5.32 -14.81 -1.25
N THR A 143 -4.93 -15.96 -1.77
CA THR A 143 -3.99 -16.86 -1.10
C THR A 143 -2.54 -16.40 -1.24
N TYR A 144 -1.68 -16.85 -0.33
CA TYR A 144 -0.23 -16.64 -0.42
C TYR A 144 0.32 -17.08 -1.80
N GLN A 145 -0.07 -18.25 -2.30
CA GLN A 145 0.42 -18.76 -3.58
C GLN A 145 -0.04 -17.91 -4.76
N LYS A 146 -1.23 -17.31 -4.69
CA LYS A 146 -1.72 -16.39 -5.72
C LYS A 146 -0.95 -15.06 -5.68
N GLN A 147 -0.78 -14.50 -4.48
CA GLN A 147 0.02 -13.30 -4.27
C GLN A 147 1.49 -13.52 -4.66
N LEU A 148 2.05 -14.71 -4.46
CA LEU A 148 3.43 -15.04 -4.85
C LEU A 148 3.65 -15.02 -6.37
N ARG A 149 2.60 -15.21 -7.16
CA ARG A 149 2.69 -15.22 -8.64
C ARG A 149 2.62 -13.81 -9.22
N ASN A 150 1.94 -12.88 -8.56
CA ASN A 150 1.89 -11.48 -8.95
C ASN A 150 1.43 -10.63 -7.77
N ASN A 151 1.84 -9.35 -7.73
CA ASN A 151 1.33 -8.46 -6.70
C ASN A 151 -0.12 -8.04 -7.03
N TYR A 152 -1.08 -8.52 -6.23
CA TYR A 152 -2.51 -8.22 -6.34
C TYR A 152 -2.99 -7.20 -5.32
N ILE A 153 -2.23 -6.96 -4.24
CA ILE A 153 -2.54 -5.92 -3.26
C ILE A 153 -1.83 -4.65 -3.69
N GLY A 154 -2.60 -3.65 -4.15
CA GLY A 154 -2.09 -2.30 -4.33
C GLY A 154 -1.74 -1.72 -2.96
N ASN A 155 -0.58 -1.07 -2.82
CA ASN A 155 -0.11 -0.61 -1.51
C ASN A 155 -1.14 0.26 -0.79
N LEU A 156 -1.76 1.21 -1.51
CA LEU A 156 -2.85 2.06 -1.02
C LEU A 156 -4.10 1.31 -0.51
N THR A 157 -4.33 0.06 -0.92
CA THR A 157 -5.59 -0.65 -0.60
C THR A 157 -5.48 -1.55 0.63
N GLY A 158 -4.27 -2.02 0.96
CA GLY A 158 -4.09 -3.01 1.99
C GLY A 158 -4.22 -2.48 3.43
N MET A 159 -4.66 -3.35 4.32
CA MET A 159 -4.68 -3.17 5.78
C MET A 159 -4.38 -4.51 6.45
N TYR A 160 -3.56 -4.52 7.50
CA TYR A 160 -3.33 -5.72 8.31
C TYR A 160 -3.47 -5.44 9.80
N ASN A 161 -3.84 -6.46 10.57
CA ASN A 161 -3.92 -6.42 12.02
C ASN A 161 -2.50 -6.58 12.60
N ALA A 162 -1.90 -5.47 13.02
CA ALA A 162 -0.56 -5.41 13.58
C ALA A 162 -0.49 -5.98 15.01
N SER A 163 -1.57 -5.87 15.80
CA SER A 163 -1.65 -6.48 17.13
C SER A 163 -1.55 -8.01 17.07
N LEU A 164 -2.03 -8.63 16.00
CA LEU A 164 -1.96 -10.07 15.77
C LEU A 164 -0.67 -10.51 15.05
N LEU A 165 -0.25 -9.79 14.00
CA LEU A 165 0.85 -10.21 13.13
C LEU A 165 2.23 -9.64 13.53
N GLY A 166 2.22 -8.68 14.46
CA GLY A 166 3.34 -7.77 14.69
C GLY A 166 3.53 -6.79 13.54
N LYS A 167 4.44 -5.83 13.74
CA LYS A 167 4.86 -4.89 12.71
C LYS A 167 5.64 -5.61 11.59
N ILE A 168 5.32 -5.30 10.34
CA ILE A 168 5.96 -5.91 9.15
C ILE A 168 6.69 -4.81 8.38
N LEU A 169 8.02 -4.92 8.36
CA LEU A 169 8.89 -3.97 7.68
C LEU A 169 9.15 -4.40 6.23
N SER A 170 9.27 -3.41 5.35
CA SER A 170 9.75 -3.59 3.99
C SER A 170 11.21 -4.05 4.00
N PRO A 171 11.58 -5.06 3.20
CA PRO A 171 12.98 -5.46 3.07
C PRO A 171 13.78 -4.40 2.31
N ASP A 172 15.10 -4.39 2.54
CA ASP A 172 16.05 -3.55 1.81
C ASP A 172 16.27 -4.07 0.38
N ILE A 173 15.28 -3.82 -0.48
CA ILE A 173 15.32 -4.11 -1.91
C ILE A 173 14.80 -2.90 -2.67
N ARG A 174 15.40 -2.60 -3.83
CA ARG A 174 15.06 -1.39 -4.59
C ARG A 174 13.63 -1.37 -5.17
N LYS A 175 13.05 -2.53 -5.45
CA LYS A 175 11.71 -2.68 -6.04
C LYS A 175 11.00 -3.86 -5.39
N ARG A 176 9.66 -3.85 -5.42
CA ARG A 176 8.80 -4.92 -4.84
C ARG A 176 8.77 -4.95 -3.31
N GLN A 177 9.01 -3.80 -2.68
CA GLN A 177 8.96 -3.64 -1.23
C GLN A 177 7.54 -3.93 -0.71
N ASP A 178 6.54 -3.28 -1.32
CA ASP A 178 5.11 -3.51 -1.08
C ASP A 178 4.74 -5.00 -1.24
N TRP A 179 5.22 -5.63 -2.32
CA TRP A 179 4.95 -7.03 -2.58
C TRP A 179 5.49 -7.95 -1.48
N ALA A 180 6.70 -7.67 -0.97
CA ALA A 180 7.28 -8.41 0.15
C ALA A 180 6.46 -8.25 1.44
N VAL A 181 6.07 -7.03 1.79
CA VAL A 181 5.26 -6.74 2.99
C VAL A 181 3.97 -7.55 2.96
N TRP A 182 3.23 -7.51 1.84
CA TRP A 182 1.96 -8.23 1.73
C TRP A 182 2.13 -9.75 1.66
N LEU A 183 3.23 -10.25 1.09
CA LEU A 183 3.54 -11.68 1.15
C LEU A 183 3.79 -12.14 2.59
N GLU A 184 4.55 -11.37 3.36
CA GLU A 184 4.84 -11.69 4.75
C GLU A 184 3.57 -11.58 5.61
N ALA A 185 2.71 -10.58 5.38
CA ALA A 185 1.45 -10.43 6.10
C ALA A 185 0.51 -11.64 5.88
N ILE A 186 0.34 -12.08 4.62
CA ILE A 186 -0.49 -13.26 4.30
C ILE A 186 0.16 -14.54 4.83
N LYS A 187 1.50 -14.63 4.84
CA LYS A 187 2.20 -15.79 5.39
C LYS A 187 2.00 -15.89 6.90
N LYS A 188 2.20 -14.79 7.63
CA LYS A 188 2.03 -14.73 9.09
C LYS A 188 0.59 -14.92 9.54
N SER A 189 -0.39 -14.49 8.74
CA SER A 189 -1.82 -14.67 9.08
C SER A 189 -2.27 -16.13 9.06
N GLY A 190 -1.51 -17.03 8.41
CA GLY A 190 -1.91 -18.44 8.23
C GLY A 190 -3.11 -18.64 7.31
N GLY A 191 -3.64 -17.56 6.69
CA GLY A 191 -4.88 -17.56 5.92
C GLY A 191 -4.81 -16.64 4.70
N PRO A 192 -5.85 -16.66 3.83
CA PRO A 192 -5.93 -15.73 2.71
C PRO A 192 -6.13 -14.29 3.18
N ALA A 193 -5.68 -13.31 2.38
CA ALA A 193 -6.16 -11.94 2.50
C ALA A 193 -7.61 -11.83 1.97
N LEU A 194 -8.44 -11.06 2.67
CA LEU A 194 -9.80 -10.76 2.26
C LEU A 194 -9.80 -9.61 1.25
N GLY A 195 -10.30 -9.88 0.04
CA GLY A 195 -10.56 -8.85 -0.96
C GLY A 195 -11.97 -8.30 -0.81
N ILE A 196 -12.08 -6.99 -0.62
CA ILE A 196 -13.34 -6.26 -0.61
C ILE A 196 -13.53 -5.66 -2.00
N GLU A 197 -14.56 -6.10 -2.71
CA GLU A 197 -14.76 -5.72 -4.12
C GLU A 197 -15.20 -4.28 -4.31
N GLU A 198 -15.57 -3.56 -3.24
CA GLU A 198 -15.91 -2.14 -3.29
C GLU A 198 -14.69 -1.26 -3.62
N ASP A 199 -14.92 -0.22 -4.40
CA ASP A 199 -13.91 0.76 -4.76
C ASP A 199 -13.72 1.73 -3.59
N LEU A 200 -12.56 1.65 -2.93
CA LEU A 200 -12.29 2.43 -1.71
C LEU A 200 -11.02 3.27 -1.80
N ALA A 201 -10.37 3.30 -2.96
CA ALA A 201 -9.18 4.11 -3.20
C ALA A 201 -9.07 4.56 -4.66
N ARG A 202 -8.31 5.64 -4.89
CA ARG A 202 -7.91 6.13 -6.20
C ARG A 202 -6.39 6.21 -6.29
N TYR A 203 -5.83 5.49 -7.25
CA TYR A 203 -4.41 5.43 -7.54
C TYR A 203 -4.04 6.46 -8.61
N ARG A 204 -3.07 7.34 -8.32
CA ARG A 204 -2.63 8.38 -9.27
C ARG A 204 -1.62 7.82 -10.25
N VAL A 205 -1.93 7.93 -11.55
CA VAL A 205 -1.00 7.58 -12.63
C VAL A 205 -0.19 8.81 -13.00
N ARG A 206 1.08 8.82 -12.60
CA ARG A 206 2.04 9.86 -12.98
C ARG A 206 2.74 9.57 -14.31
N THR A 207 3.07 10.61 -15.06
CA THR A 207 3.79 10.50 -16.36
C THR A 207 5.18 9.87 -16.19
N ASP A 208 5.85 10.19 -15.08
CA ASP A 208 7.18 9.66 -14.72
C ASP A 208 7.13 8.30 -13.98
N SER A 209 5.94 7.69 -13.87
CA SER A 209 5.81 6.44 -13.12
C SER A 209 6.65 5.32 -13.75
N MET A 210 7.38 4.59 -12.88
CA MET A 210 8.40 3.60 -13.26
C MET A 210 7.83 2.33 -13.93
N SER A 211 7.15 2.40 -15.07
CA SER A 211 6.71 1.19 -15.79
C SER A 211 6.45 1.35 -17.29
N ALA A 212 7.33 2.02 -18.02
CA ALA A 212 7.15 2.19 -19.47
C ALA A 212 7.54 0.97 -20.35
N THR A 213 8.17 -0.10 -19.82
CA THR A 213 8.60 -1.21 -20.70
C THR A 213 8.63 -2.59 -20.03
N LYS A 214 8.00 -3.58 -20.68
CA LYS A 214 7.78 -4.94 -20.15
C LYS A 214 9.08 -5.70 -19.80
N TRP A 215 10.16 -5.52 -20.56
CA TRP A 215 11.45 -6.16 -20.28
C TRP A 215 12.10 -5.68 -18.97
N ARG A 216 11.77 -4.44 -18.53
CA ARG A 216 12.24 -3.88 -17.25
C ARG A 216 11.67 -4.62 -16.03
N LEU A 217 10.71 -5.53 -16.25
CA LEU A 217 10.14 -6.40 -15.20
C LEU A 217 11.00 -7.65 -14.95
N VAL A 218 11.83 -8.10 -15.90
CA VAL A 218 12.58 -9.36 -15.78
C VAL A 218 13.55 -9.32 -14.59
N LYS A 219 14.52 -8.39 -14.62
CA LYS A 219 15.60 -8.31 -13.63
C LYS A 219 15.07 -8.10 -12.19
N PRO A 220 14.15 -7.15 -11.91
CA PRO A 220 13.65 -6.96 -10.55
C PRO A 220 12.88 -8.17 -10.02
N ASN A 221 12.05 -8.83 -10.83
CA ASN A 221 11.29 -10.00 -10.37
C ASN A 221 12.19 -11.23 -10.21
N TYR A 222 13.16 -11.46 -11.10
CA TYR A 222 14.13 -12.54 -10.91
C TYR A 222 14.93 -12.36 -9.62
N TYR A 223 15.42 -11.13 -9.36
CA TYR A 223 16.15 -10.80 -8.13
C TYR A 223 15.28 -10.98 -6.89
N PHE A 224 14.00 -10.61 -6.96
CA PHE A 224 13.04 -10.84 -5.88
C PHE A 224 12.96 -12.33 -5.51
N TYR A 225 12.82 -13.22 -6.50
CA TYR A 225 12.80 -14.66 -6.23
C TYR A 225 14.15 -15.21 -5.74
N ARG A 226 15.25 -14.80 -6.40
CA ARG A 226 16.60 -15.33 -6.13
C ARG A 226 17.13 -14.90 -4.77
N THR A 227 17.02 -13.61 -4.46
CA THR A 227 17.69 -12.99 -3.32
C THR A 227 16.75 -12.83 -2.14
N HIS A 228 15.55 -12.28 -2.35
CA HIS A 228 14.62 -12.04 -1.25
C HIS A 228 13.91 -13.31 -0.79
N LEU A 229 13.43 -14.15 -1.72
CA LEU A 229 12.81 -15.44 -1.36
C LEU A 229 13.79 -16.62 -1.27
N GLY A 230 15.08 -16.40 -1.56
CA GLY A 230 16.13 -17.41 -1.44
C GLY A 230 15.99 -18.60 -2.40
N TYR A 231 15.26 -18.47 -3.51
CA TYR A 231 15.08 -19.57 -4.46
C TYR A 231 16.39 -19.90 -5.19
N SER A 232 16.56 -21.16 -5.59
CA SER A 232 17.64 -21.56 -6.50
C SER A 232 17.47 -20.91 -7.87
N ALA A 233 18.54 -20.83 -8.66
CA ALA A 233 18.48 -20.21 -9.99
C ALA A 233 17.39 -20.82 -10.90
N ILE A 234 17.27 -22.15 -10.88
CA ILE A 234 16.25 -22.91 -11.63
C ILE A 234 14.84 -22.58 -11.12
N ARG A 235 14.64 -22.61 -9.80
CA ARG A 235 13.33 -22.29 -9.20
C ARG A 235 12.93 -20.84 -9.47
N SER A 236 13.87 -19.88 -9.38
CA SER A 236 13.63 -18.47 -9.72
C SER A 236 13.25 -18.29 -11.18
N PHE A 237 13.86 -19.04 -12.10
CA PHE A 237 13.51 -19.01 -13.52
C PHE A 237 12.06 -19.47 -13.74
N PHE A 238 11.66 -20.61 -13.19
CA PHE A 238 10.27 -21.08 -13.31
C PHE A 238 9.26 -20.16 -12.60
N ALA A 239 9.63 -19.59 -11.45
CA ALA A 239 8.80 -18.59 -10.76
C ALA A 239 8.61 -17.32 -11.62
N LEU A 240 9.65 -16.90 -12.35
CA LEU A 240 9.56 -15.78 -13.28
C LEU A 240 8.68 -16.10 -14.49
N LEU A 241 8.78 -17.30 -15.07
CA LEU A 241 7.86 -17.73 -16.14
C LEU A 241 6.41 -17.72 -15.64
N ARG A 242 6.18 -18.23 -14.43
CA ARG A 242 4.86 -18.21 -13.80
C ARG A 242 4.37 -16.78 -13.55
N PHE A 243 5.26 -15.87 -13.14
CA PHE A 243 4.94 -14.44 -12.99
C PHE A 243 4.45 -13.85 -14.30
N PHE A 244 5.12 -14.09 -15.42
CA PHE A 244 4.72 -13.54 -16.71
C PHE A 244 3.41 -14.14 -17.21
N TRP A 245 3.22 -15.46 -17.05
CA TRP A 245 1.94 -16.11 -17.34
C TRP A 245 0.80 -15.44 -16.54
N GLU A 246 0.99 -15.25 -15.24
CA GLU A 246 0.01 -14.61 -14.37
C GLU A 246 -0.23 -13.14 -14.78
N TYR A 247 0.84 -12.40 -15.06
CA TYR A 247 0.79 -10.99 -15.44
C TYR A 247 0.05 -10.75 -16.76
N PHE A 248 0.29 -11.59 -17.78
CA PHE A 248 -0.27 -11.39 -19.12
C PHE A 248 -1.63 -12.04 -19.33
N LEU A 249 -1.93 -13.18 -18.67
CA LEU A 249 -3.13 -13.96 -18.96
C LEU A 249 -4.17 -13.90 -17.85
N MET A 250 -3.74 -13.77 -16.59
CA MET A 250 -4.65 -13.81 -15.44
C MET A 250 -4.98 -12.42 -14.91
N ARG A 251 -3.97 -11.56 -14.73
CA ARG A 251 -4.15 -10.21 -14.19
C ARG A 251 -5.15 -9.36 -14.98
N PRO A 252 -5.20 -9.40 -16.33
CA PRO A 252 -6.19 -8.63 -17.09
C PRO A 252 -7.64 -8.94 -16.75
N ARG A 253 -7.95 -10.13 -16.22
CA ARG A 253 -9.31 -10.51 -15.81
C ARG A 253 -9.84 -9.71 -14.61
N TYR A 254 -8.94 -9.06 -13.88
CA TYR A 254 -9.25 -8.21 -12.73
C TYR A 254 -9.14 -6.72 -13.07
N ILE A 255 -9.00 -6.38 -14.36
CA ILE A 255 -8.95 -5.00 -14.83
C ILE A 255 -10.22 -4.74 -15.62
N GLU A 256 -10.98 -3.74 -15.19
CA GLU A 256 -12.13 -3.23 -15.92
C GLU A 256 -11.78 -1.88 -16.54
N ARG A 257 -12.21 -1.69 -17.79
CA ARG A 257 -12.10 -0.41 -18.50
C ARG A 257 -13.48 0.07 -18.87
N TYR A 258 -13.74 1.36 -18.68
CA TYR A 258 -15.02 1.99 -18.94
C TYR A 258 -14.82 3.43 -19.41
#